data_AF-I6ZH25-F1
#
_entry.id   AF-I6ZH25-F1
#
_cell.length_a   1.000
_cell.length_b   1.000
_cell.length_c   1.000
_cell.angle_alpha   90.00
_cell.angle_beta   90.00
_cell.angle_gamma   90.00
#
_symmetry.space_group_name_H-M   'P 1'
#
loop_
_entity.id
_entity.type
_entity.pdbx_description
1 polymer ?
#
loop_
_entity_poly.entity_id
_entity_poly.type
_entity_poly.pdbx_seq_one_letter_code
_entity_poly.pdbx_strand_id
1 'polypeptide(L)'
;MGNEKNKEIIRCELENYVAEEMKNASPSTRQMDAIQKMVSLPEKNFEDLVSDIVNEMRRRSSVPFISPETPMQYKLSRIHEDGFKSLVLDLLLVMNQRSPEDKCSSENVHGLIDSLDKLISSLKEDMMNEEKMAKDICSSCDVSEKFMMFIEYSRNVFERNGEDTKVHEHMVKEAKEYFEIQTADGPDLMISVDMLLKKCDKLKYSNLPEYKYHRNNIQRLKVMDLEESVKKRLIRDEVVQVYSIFVMESTNLRGAREKQLECKVNSLVDVLCKIKNDAEEGREIAAYEYLEDVASSSGDILELVENMDLESKAYLSQLKMKVAALEQIHNRSSDEEPLPAMFSTIEAVKKVLEDVCRIQGNS
;
A
#
# COMPACT_ATOMS: atom_id res chain seq x y z
N MET A 1 -20.83 42.97 -2.23
CA MET A 1 -19.92 42.09 -1.45
C MET A 1 -19.51 42.63 -0.08
N GLY A 2 -19.01 43.87 0.09
CA GLY A 2 -18.62 44.37 1.43
C GLY A 2 -19.80 44.77 2.34
N ASN A 3 -20.89 45.29 1.76
CA ASN A 3 -22.04 45.81 2.51
C ASN A 3 -23.02 44.70 2.97
N GLU A 4 -23.19 43.64 2.16
CA GLU A 4 -24.08 42.50 2.48
C GLU A 4 -23.58 41.68 3.68
N LYS A 5 -22.27 41.37 3.72
CA LYS A 5 -21.66 40.68 4.86
C LYS A 5 -21.82 41.46 6.17
N ASN A 6 -21.80 42.79 6.12
CA ASN A 6 -22.00 43.63 7.29
C ASN A 6 -23.47 43.62 7.77
N LYS A 7 -24.44 43.57 6.84
CA LYS A 7 -25.88 43.46 7.14
C LYS A 7 -26.23 42.10 7.77
N GLU A 8 -25.62 41.01 7.30
CA GLU A 8 -25.77 39.67 7.89
C GLU A 8 -25.25 39.62 9.34
N ILE A 9 -24.05 40.14 9.59
CA ILE A 9 -23.45 40.16 10.94
C ILE A 9 -24.34 40.93 11.91
N ILE A 10 -24.85 42.09 11.48
CA ILE A 10 -25.78 42.91 12.26
C ILE A 10 -27.07 42.14 12.58
N ARG A 11 -27.64 41.43 11.60
CA ARG A 11 -28.85 40.61 11.81
C ARG A 11 -28.59 39.50 12.84
N CYS A 12 -27.49 38.75 12.70
CA CYS A 12 -27.12 37.71 13.67
C CYS A 12 -26.93 38.26 15.10
N GLU A 13 -26.31 39.44 15.25
CA GLU A 13 -26.16 40.07 16.57
C GLU A 13 -27.51 40.42 17.20
N LEU A 14 -28.43 41.00 16.41
CA LEU A 14 -29.77 41.36 16.88
C LEU A 14 -30.61 40.13 17.21
N GLU A 15 -30.57 39.07 16.39
CA GLU A 15 -31.27 37.80 16.63
C GLU A 15 -30.82 37.13 17.94
N ASN A 16 -29.51 37.09 18.18
CA ASN A 16 -28.95 36.56 19.42
C ASN A 16 -29.40 37.35 20.67
N TYR A 17 -29.59 38.66 20.54
CA TYR A 17 -30.00 39.52 21.66
C TYR A 17 -31.44 39.26 22.13
N VAL A 18 -32.32 38.80 21.23
CA VAL A 18 -33.76 38.58 21.50
C VAL A 18 -34.18 37.11 21.39
N ALA A 19 -33.21 36.19 21.37
CA ALA A 19 -33.44 34.76 21.13
C ALA A 19 -34.37 34.08 22.16
N GLU A 20 -34.37 34.55 23.41
CA GLU A 20 -35.25 34.06 24.48
C GLU A 20 -36.69 34.56 24.29
N GLU A 21 -36.87 35.78 23.79
CA GLU A 21 -38.17 36.44 23.60
C GLU A 21 -38.88 36.04 22.30
N MET A 22 -38.13 35.58 21.29
CA MET A 22 -38.69 35.09 20.01
C MET A 22 -39.61 33.88 20.17
N LYS A 23 -39.50 33.11 21.25
CA LYS A 23 -40.27 31.87 21.42
C LYS A 23 -41.77 32.07 21.67
N ASN A 24 -42.23 33.29 22.02
CA ASN A 24 -43.60 33.51 22.52
C ASN A 24 -44.31 34.79 22.01
N ALA A 25 -43.86 35.45 20.94
CA ALA A 25 -44.42 36.74 20.53
C ALA A 25 -45.16 36.70 19.19
N SER A 26 -46.49 36.79 19.22
CA SER A 26 -47.28 37.23 18.05
C SER A 26 -47.39 38.77 18.07
N PRO A 27 -47.11 39.48 16.98
CA PRO A 27 -47.13 40.94 16.97
C PRO A 27 -48.56 41.48 17.24
N SER A 28 -48.67 42.38 18.21
CA SER A 28 -49.91 43.09 18.50
C SER A 28 -50.25 44.13 17.41
N THR A 29 -51.51 44.56 17.33
CA THR A 29 -51.95 45.58 16.35
C THR A 29 -51.11 46.86 16.39
N ARG A 30 -50.66 47.26 17.59
CA ARG A 30 -49.81 48.44 17.77
C ARG A 30 -48.39 48.24 17.23
N GLN A 31 -47.86 47.01 17.30
CA GLN A 31 -46.56 46.66 16.69
C GLN A 31 -46.66 46.64 15.18
N MET A 32 -47.77 46.14 14.62
CA MET A 32 -48.00 46.16 13.17
C MET A 32 -48.00 47.59 12.61
N ASP A 33 -48.61 48.55 13.30
CA ASP A 33 -48.58 49.97 12.90
C ASP A 33 -47.16 50.58 12.99
N ALA A 34 -46.37 50.18 13.98
CA ALA A 34 -45.00 50.65 14.16
C ALA A 34 -44.06 50.06 13.08
N ILE A 35 -44.21 48.77 12.79
CA ILE A 35 -43.53 48.07 11.70
C ILE A 35 -43.84 48.75 10.37
N GLN A 36 -45.13 49.03 10.07
CA GLN A 36 -45.51 49.68 8.83
C GLN A 36 -44.89 51.07 8.67
N LYS A 37 -44.77 51.84 9.77
CA LYS A 37 -44.06 53.12 9.76
C LYS A 37 -42.57 52.95 9.48
N MET A 38 -41.92 51.96 10.10
CA MET A 38 -40.51 51.66 9.85
C MET A 38 -40.26 51.16 8.43
N VAL A 39 -41.16 50.36 7.85
CA VAL A 39 -41.13 49.92 6.44
C VAL A 39 -41.25 51.08 5.46
N SER A 40 -41.80 52.22 5.86
CA SER A 40 -41.93 53.41 5.00
C SER A 40 -40.75 54.40 5.03
N LEU A 41 -39.74 54.18 5.89
CA LEU A 41 -38.60 55.09 6.03
C LEU A 41 -37.69 55.11 4.78
N PRO A 42 -37.13 56.26 4.36
CA PRO A 42 -36.05 56.28 3.37
C PRO A 42 -34.89 55.37 3.80
N GLU A 43 -34.23 54.70 2.85
CA GLU A 43 -33.18 53.70 3.13
C GLU A 43 -32.09 54.22 4.06
N LYS A 44 -31.58 55.43 3.81
CA LYS A 44 -30.59 56.08 4.67
C LYS A 44 -31.06 56.25 6.13
N ASN A 45 -32.30 56.69 6.32
CA ASN A 45 -32.86 56.89 7.66
C ASN A 45 -33.09 55.55 8.39
N PHE A 46 -33.33 54.48 7.64
CA PHE A 46 -33.45 53.14 8.19
C PHE A 46 -32.09 52.54 8.55
N GLU A 47 -31.07 52.73 7.72
CA GLU A 47 -29.71 52.34 8.05
C GLU A 47 -29.17 53.10 9.27
N ASP A 48 -29.47 54.40 9.39
CA ASP A 48 -29.16 55.19 10.59
C ASP A 48 -29.88 54.64 11.84
N LEU A 49 -31.14 54.23 11.71
CA LEU A 49 -31.91 53.61 12.79
C LEU A 49 -31.35 52.23 13.20
N VAL A 50 -30.96 51.40 12.22
CA VAL A 50 -30.28 50.11 12.47
C VAL A 50 -28.99 50.35 13.24
N SER A 51 -28.17 51.31 12.80
CA SER A 51 -26.91 51.67 13.47
C SER A 51 -27.15 52.14 14.91
N ASP A 52 -28.12 53.02 15.14
CA ASP A 52 -28.46 53.50 16.48
C ASP A 52 -28.94 52.38 17.42
N ILE A 53 -29.73 51.43 16.91
CA ILE A 53 -30.22 50.28 17.68
C ILE A 53 -29.08 49.29 17.98
N VAL A 54 -28.22 48.99 17.01
CA VAL A 54 -27.06 48.10 17.21
C VAL A 54 -26.08 48.69 18.23
N ASN A 55 -25.81 49.99 18.15
CA ASN A 55 -24.95 50.69 19.09
C ASN A 55 -25.53 50.66 20.51
N GLU A 56 -26.85 50.87 20.64
CA GLU A 56 -27.53 50.78 21.94
C GLU A 56 -27.55 49.35 22.49
N MET A 57 -27.79 48.34 21.65
CA MET A 57 -27.75 46.92 22.02
C MET A 57 -26.36 46.52 22.53
N ARG A 58 -25.30 46.91 21.82
CA ARG A 58 -23.91 46.70 22.25
C ARG A 58 -23.64 47.41 23.56
N ARG A 59 -24.09 48.68 23.72
CA ARG A 59 -23.98 49.43 24.99
C ARG A 59 -24.66 48.72 26.18
N ARG A 60 -25.82 48.09 25.97
CA ARG A 60 -26.54 47.33 27.01
C ARG A 60 -25.86 45.99 27.34
N SER A 61 -25.28 45.35 26.33
CA SER A 61 -24.60 44.05 26.45
C SER A 61 -23.20 44.17 27.08
N SER A 62 -22.54 45.33 26.93
CA SER A 62 -21.23 45.64 27.53
C SER A 62 -21.29 46.94 28.35
N VAL A 63 -21.37 46.78 29.67
CA VAL A 63 -21.40 47.79 30.77
C VAL A 63 -20.39 48.97 30.56
N PRO A 64 -20.65 50.24 30.98
CA PRO A 64 -21.39 51.24 30.21
C PRO A 64 -20.67 52.62 30.22
N PHE A 65 -19.91 53.00 29.19
CA PHE A 65 -19.30 54.35 29.19
C PHE A 65 -19.19 55.01 27.82
N ILE A 66 -20.19 54.79 26.97
CA ILE A 66 -20.38 55.60 25.77
C ILE A 66 -21.61 56.46 26.01
N SER A 67 -21.39 57.76 26.18
CA SER A 67 -22.48 58.74 26.28
C SER A 67 -23.26 58.73 24.98
N PRO A 68 -24.61 58.74 24.99
CA PRO A 68 -25.40 58.86 23.77
C PRO A 68 -24.97 60.11 23.00
N GLU A 69 -24.50 59.95 21.77
CA GLU A 69 -23.96 61.05 20.96
C GLU A 69 -25.06 61.74 20.14
N THR A 70 -26.16 61.02 19.88
CA THR A 70 -27.30 61.54 19.11
C THR A 70 -28.58 61.66 19.95
N PRO A 71 -29.50 62.58 19.60
CA PRO A 71 -30.82 62.66 20.24
C PRO A 71 -31.63 61.35 20.14
N MET A 72 -31.38 60.53 19.12
CA MET A 72 -32.03 59.23 18.94
C MET A 72 -31.46 58.19 19.90
N GLN A 73 -30.14 58.09 20.00
CA GLN A 73 -29.48 57.22 21.00
C GLN A 73 -29.90 57.59 22.43
N TYR A 74 -30.06 58.89 22.71
CA TYR A 74 -30.58 59.35 24.00
C TYR A 74 -32.00 58.85 24.26
N LYS A 75 -32.87 58.85 23.24
CA LYS A 75 -34.22 58.26 23.36
C LYS A 75 -34.17 56.75 23.56
N LEU A 76 -33.35 56.04 22.79
CA LEU A 76 -33.20 54.58 22.90
C LEU A 76 -32.67 54.16 24.28
N SER A 77 -31.72 54.91 24.85
CA SER A 77 -31.18 54.66 26.19
C SER A 77 -32.20 54.75 27.33
N ARG A 78 -33.32 55.45 27.11
CA ARG A 78 -34.40 55.61 28.09
C ARG A 78 -35.50 54.55 28.00
N ILE A 79 -35.46 53.70 26.97
CA ILE A 79 -36.44 52.62 26.79
C ILE A 79 -36.08 51.48 27.75
N HIS A 80 -37.06 50.95 28.49
CA HIS A 80 -36.84 49.76 29.34
C HIS A 80 -36.43 48.55 28.49
N GLU A 81 -35.74 47.59 29.08
CA GLU A 81 -35.19 46.43 28.37
C GLU A 81 -36.21 45.69 27.51
N ASP A 82 -37.38 45.36 28.07
CA ASP A 82 -38.44 44.67 27.32
C ASP A 82 -38.98 45.50 26.14
N GLY A 83 -39.07 46.82 26.31
CA GLY A 83 -39.48 47.74 25.25
C GLY A 83 -38.42 47.88 24.16
N PHE A 84 -37.15 47.78 24.53
CA PHE A 84 -36.03 47.81 23.60
C PHE A 84 -35.92 46.49 22.82
N LYS A 85 -36.06 45.34 23.49
CA LYS A 85 -36.15 44.02 22.84
C LYS A 85 -37.33 43.94 21.88
N SER A 86 -38.49 44.50 22.25
CA SER A 86 -39.64 44.61 21.35
C SER A 86 -39.32 45.44 20.09
N LEU A 87 -38.57 46.54 20.24
CA LEU A 87 -38.12 47.36 19.11
C LEU A 87 -37.10 46.61 18.23
N VAL A 88 -36.20 45.82 18.81
CA VAL A 88 -35.26 44.96 18.07
C VAL A 88 -36.01 43.90 17.26
N LEU A 89 -37.04 43.27 17.83
CA LEU A 89 -37.91 42.33 17.12
C LEU A 89 -38.63 43.00 15.95
N ASP A 90 -39.21 44.18 16.17
CA ASP A 90 -39.88 44.92 15.11
C ASP A 90 -38.87 45.33 14.00
N LEU A 91 -37.64 45.71 14.37
CA LEU A 91 -36.56 46.03 13.42
C LEU A 91 -36.18 44.81 12.57
N LEU A 92 -36.00 43.63 13.19
CA LEU A 92 -35.67 42.39 12.49
C LEU A 92 -36.75 42.01 11.46
N LEU A 93 -38.03 42.18 11.82
CA LEU A 93 -39.15 41.97 10.89
C LEU A 93 -39.08 42.92 9.69
N VAL A 94 -38.76 44.19 9.93
CA VAL A 94 -38.62 45.19 8.85
C VAL A 94 -37.40 44.92 7.99
N MET A 95 -36.27 44.50 8.58
CA MET A 95 -35.06 44.10 7.84
C MET A 95 -35.36 42.93 6.90
N ASN A 96 -36.08 41.92 7.37
CA ASN A 96 -36.49 40.76 6.56
C ASN A 96 -37.48 41.14 5.45
N GLN A 97 -38.36 42.12 5.68
CA GLN A 97 -39.29 42.61 4.65
C GLN A 97 -38.62 43.49 3.58
N ARG A 98 -37.61 44.30 3.95
CA ARG A 98 -36.93 45.23 3.05
C ARG A 98 -35.84 44.59 2.21
N SER A 99 -35.19 43.58 2.75
CA SER A 99 -34.20 42.76 2.05
C SER A 99 -34.70 41.32 2.02
N PRO A 100 -35.60 40.97 1.08
CA PRO A 100 -35.86 39.58 0.76
C PRO A 100 -34.62 39.03 0.05
N GLU A 101 -33.55 38.80 0.79
CA GLU A 101 -32.49 37.92 0.30
C GLU A 101 -33.15 36.56 0.12
N ASP A 102 -33.14 36.06 -1.12
CA ASP A 102 -33.56 34.72 -1.46
C ASP A 102 -33.05 33.75 -0.38
N LYS A 103 -34.00 33.13 0.35
CA LYS A 103 -33.84 31.98 1.27
C LYS A 103 -33.87 32.20 2.79
N CYS A 104 -34.42 33.27 3.34
CA CYS A 104 -34.82 33.25 4.76
C CYS A 104 -36.27 33.66 4.99
N SER A 105 -37.20 32.94 4.37
CA SER A 105 -38.54 32.81 4.94
C SER A 105 -38.47 31.88 6.15
N SER A 106 -39.29 32.10 7.17
CA SER A 106 -39.49 31.14 8.27
C SER A 106 -39.98 29.76 7.80
N GLU A 107 -40.35 29.62 6.53
CA GLU A 107 -40.67 28.35 5.86
C GLU A 107 -39.42 27.57 5.41
N ASN A 108 -38.22 28.17 5.42
CA ASN A 108 -37.00 27.52 4.94
C ASN A 108 -36.20 26.78 6.03
N VAL A 109 -36.65 26.84 7.29
CA VAL A 109 -36.13 25.97 8.36
C VAL A 109 -36.38 24.50 8.00
N HIS A 110 -37.53 24.19 7.40
CA HIS A 110 -37.81 22.84 6.90
C HIS A 110 -36.91 22.45 5.72
N GLY A 111 -36.59 23.36 4.81
CA GLY A 111 -35.62 23.10 3.73
C GLY A 111 -34.19 22.88 4.23
N LEU A 112 -33.79 23.58 5.29
CA LEU A 112 -32.51 23.37 5.97
C LEU A 112 -32.48 22.06 6.76
N ILE A 113 -33.58 21.72 7.45
CA ILE A 113 -33.76 20.42 8.13
C ILE A 113 -33.69 19.28 7.10
N ASP A 114 -34.40 19.38 5.98
CA ASP A 114 -34.36 18.39 4.90
C ASP A 114 -32.96 18.25 4.31
N SER A 115 -32.22 19.36 4.20
CA SER A 115 -30.83 19.34 3.72
C SER A 115 -29.88 18.70 4.74
N LEU A 116 -30.10 18.95 6.03
CA LEU A 116 -29.40 18.29 7.14
C LEU A 116 -29.70 16.80 7.20
N ASP A 117 -30.97 16.40 7.03
CA ASP A 117 -31.38 14.99 7.02
C ASP A 117 -30.79 14.24 5.83
N LYS A 118 -30.71 14.89 4.66
CA LYS A 118 -30.00 14.34 3.49
C LYS A 118 -28.51 14.18 3.75
N LEU A 119 -27.86 15.18 4.38
CA LEU A 119 -26.45 15.11 4.74
C LEU A 119 -26.18 13.99 5.77
N ILE A 120 -27.01 13.88 6.81
CA ILE A 120 -26.92 12.83 7.82
C ILE A 120 -27.12 11.45 7.17
N SER A 121 -28.06 11.32 6.24
CA SER A 121 -28.30 10.07 5.51
C SER A 121 -27.11 9.67 4.65
N SER A 122 -26.53 10.63 3.92
CA SER A 122 -25.29 10.44 3.13
C SER A 122 -24.13 9.98 4.02
N LEU A 123 -23.89 10.65 5.15
CA LEU A 123 -22.81 10.30 6.07
C LEU A 123 -22.97 8.89 6.66
N LYS A 124 -24.21 8.49 6.97
CA LYS A 124 -24.50 7.12 7.45
C LYS A 124 -24.24 6.08 6.37
N GLU A 125 -24.61 6.36 5.13
CA GLU A 125 -24.36 5.49 3.99
C GLU A 125 -22.86 5.34 3.71
N ASP A 126 -22.11 6.43 3.76
CA ASP A 126 -20.65 6.42 3.62
C ASP A 126 -19.98 5.59 4.72
N MET A 127 -20.37 5.78 5.98
CA MET A 127 -19.87 4.99 7.11
C MET A 127 -20.16 3.49 6.94
N MET A 128 -21.37 3.12 6.52
CA MET A 128 -21.73 1.72 6.27
C MET A 128 -20.92 1.13 5.10
N ASN A 129 -20.68 1.91 4.06
CA ASN A 129 -19.87 1.48 2.91
C ASN A 129 -18.40 1.27 3.29
N GLU A 130 -17.83 2.16 4.10
CA GLU A 130 -16.46 2.00 4.62
C GLU A 130 -16.35 0.75 5.51
N GLU A 131 -17.29 0.54 6.44
CA GLU A 131 -17.30 -0.65 7.30
C GLU A 131 -17.42 -1.94 6.48
N LYS A 132 -18.26 -1.94 5.44
CA LYS A 132 -18.41 -3.08 4.54
C LYS A 132 -17.12 -3.34 3.77
N MET A 133 -16.50 -2.31 3.20
CA MET A 133 -15.25 -2.47 2.46
C MET A 133 -14.12 -2.97 3.36
N ALA A 134 -14.02 -2.47 4.59
CA ALA A 134 -13.05 -2.95 5.57
C ALA A 134 -13.29 -4.43 5.91
N LYS A 135 -14.55 -4.86 6.05
CA LYS A 135 -14.89 -6.28 6.24
C LYS A 135 -14.51 -7.12 5.03
N ASP A 136 -14.82 -6.66 3.82
CA ASP A 136 -14.52 -7.38 2.57
C ASP A 136 -13.00 -7.57 2.41
N ILE A 137 -12.20 -6.52 2.61
CA ILE A 137 -10.72 -6.59 2.62
C ILE A 137 -10.22 -7.53 3.73
N CYS A 138 -10.77 -7.46 4.94
CA CYS A 138 -10.34 -8.34 6.03
C CYS A 138 -10.69 -9.82 5.78
N SER A 139 -11.81 -10.07 5.08
CA SER A 139 -12.33 -11.40 4.80
C SER A 139 -11.52 -12.17 3.76
N SER A 140 -10.90 -11.47 2.80
CA SER A 140 -10.01 -12.13 1.84
C SER A 140 -8.85 -12.86 2.55
N CYS A 141 -8.46 -13.99 2.00
CA CYS A 141 -7.29 -14.77 2.45
C CYS A 141 -6.03 -14.46 1.62
N ASP A 142 -6.20 -13.82 0.47
CA ASP A 142 -5.13 -13.57 -0.48
C ASP A 142 -4.60 -12.14 -0.31
N VAL A 143 -3.30 -12.02 0.00
CA VAL A 143 -2.69 -10.71 0.28
C VAL A 143 -2.65 -9.83 -0.96
N SER A 144 -2.46 -10.42 -2.15
CA SER A 144 -2.52 -9.71 -3.42
C SER A 144 -3.92 -9.17 -3.67
N GLU A 145 -4.95 -9.99 -3.41
CA GLU A 145 -6.35 -9.56 -3.51
C GLU A 145 -6.66 -8.41 -2.53
N LYS A 146 -6.20 -8.50 -1.27
CA LYS A 146 -6.35 -7.39 -0.29
C LYS A 146 -5.71 -6.09 -0.77
N PHE A 147 -4.50 -6.19 -1.31
CA PHE A 147 -3.77 -5.04 -1.80
C PHE A 147 -4.50 -4.39 -2.99
N MET A 148 -5.01 -5.21 -3.91
CA MET A 148 -5.83 -4.73 -5.03
C MET A 148 -7.14 -4.09 -4.57
N MET A 149 -7.86 -4.72 -3.63
CA MET A 149 -9.08 -4.16 -3.04
C MET A 149 -8.82 -2.83 -2.33
N PHE A 150 -7.66 -2.67 -1.70
CA PHE A 150 -7.26 -1.41 -1.06
C PHE A 150 -6.99 -0.31 -2.08
N ILE A 151 -6.27 -0.60 -3.17
CA ILE A 151 -6.03 0.38 -4.24
C ILE A 151 -7.34 0.82 -4.89
N GLU A 152 -8.27 -0.12 -5.08
CA GLU A 152 -9.59 0.17 -5.66
C GLU A 152 -10.47 0.98 -4.70
N TYR A 153 -10.40 0.70 -3.39
CA TYR A 153 -11.02 1.53 -2.36
C TYR A 153 -10.50 2.97 -2.40
N SER A 154 -9.18 3.16 -2.38
CA SER A 154 -8.60 4.50 -2.36
C SER A 154 -8.90 5.28 -3.64
N ARG A 155 -8.95 4.60 -4.79
CA ARG A 155 -9.42 5.18 -6.05
C ARG A 155 -10.86 5.69 -5.93
N ASN A 156 -11.78 4.88 -5.38
CA ASN A 156 -13.17 5.26 -5.22
C ASN A 156 -13.35 6.47 -4.29
N VAL A 157 -12.53 6.59 -3.23
CA VAL A 157 -12.52 7.78 -2.35
C VAL A 157 -12.10 9.03 -3.14
N PHE A 158 -11.05 8.93 -3.96
CA PHE A 158 -10.58 10.04 -4.78
C PHE A 158 -11.61 10.45 -5.84
N GLU A 159 -12.27 9.49 -6.51
CA GLU A 159 -13.34 9.77 -7.47
C GLU A 159 -14.51 10.51 -6.81
N ARG A 160 -14.94 10.09 -5.60
CA ARG A 160 -16.00 10.76 -4.85
C ARG A 160 -15.65 12.20 -4.49
N ASN A 161 -14.38 12.49 -4.23
CA ASN A 161 -13.89 13.82 -3.89
C ASN A 161 -13.54 14.67 -5.13
N GLY A 162 -13.67 14.13 -6.35
CA GLY A 162 -13.29 14.82 -7.58
C GLY A 162 -11.79 15.02 -7.75
N GLU A 163 -10.98 14.14 -7.14
CA GLU A 163 -9.52 14.16 -7.18
C GLU A 163 -8.95 13.32 -8.35
N ASP A 164 -7.69 13.56 -8.72
CA ASP A 164 -7.02 12.86 -9.83
C ASP A 164 -6.71 11.39 -9.47
N THR A 165 -7.18 10.46 -10.30
CA THR A 165 -7.00 9.01 -10.12
C THR A 165 -5.76 8.43 -10.79
N LYS A 166 -4.96 9.21 -11.52
CA LYS A 166 -3.78 8.70 -12.26
C LYS A 166 -2.76 7.95 -11.40
N VAL A 167 -2.57 8.36 -10.15
CA VAL A 167 -1.69 7.65 -9.20
C VAL A 167 -2.17 6.22 -8.98
N HIS A 168 -3.49 6.03 -8.86
CA HIS A 168 -4.10 4.71 -8.67
C HIS A 168 -3.96 3.83 -9.91
N GLU A 169 -4.14 4.40 -11.10
CA GLU A 169 -3.93 3.69 -12.36
C GLU A 169 -2.49 3.19 -12.49
N HIS A 170 -1.52 4.03 -12.10
CA HIS A 170 -0.12 3.65 -12.04
C HIS A 170 0.14 2.55 -11.01
N MET A 171 -0.41 2.67 -9.80
CA MET A 171 -0.28 1.65 -8.74
C MET A 171 -0.88 0.30 -9.16
N VAL A 172 -2.03 0.29 -9.83
CA VAL A 172 -2.65 -0.95 -10.37
C VAL A 172 -1.74 -1.59 -11.41
N LYS A 173 -1.14 -0.79 -12.30
CA LYS A 173 -0.23 -1.28 -13.33
C LYS A 173 1.03 -1.89 -12.72
N GLU A 174 1.73 -1.15 -11.85
CA GLU A 174 2.94 -1.61 -11.18
C GLU A 174 2.67 -2.85 -10.32
N ALA A 175 1.53 -2.90 -9.62
CA ALA A 175 1.14 -4.07 -8.83
C ALA A 175 0.92 -5.30 -9.72
N LYS A 176 0.21 -5.15 -10.84
CA LYS A 176 0.00 -6.26 -11.80
C LYS A 176 1.33 -6.73 -12.40
N GLU A 177 2.17 -5.81 -12.85
CA GLU A 177 3.49 -6.14 -13.39
C GLU A 177 4.38 -6.83 -12.34
N TYR A 178 4.36 -6.35 -11.09
CA TYR A 178 5.05 -7.00 -9.98
C TYR A 178 4.55 -8.44 -9.75
N PHE A 179 3.23 -8.66 -9.72
CA PHE A 179 2.67 -10.00 -9.57
C PHE A 179 2.89 -10.90 -10.80
N GLU A 180 3.04 -10.34 -12.00
CA GLU A 180 3.28 -11.08 -13.25
C GLU A 180 4.77 -11.43 -13.46
N ILE A 181 5.70 -10.55 -13.06
CA ILE A 181 7.15 -10.68 -13.29
C ILE A 181 7.83 -11.59 -12.24
N GLN A 182 7.22 -11.83 -11.08
CA GLN A 182 7.80 -12.68 -10.03
C GLN A 182 7.82 -14.19 -10.37
N THR A 183 8.77 -14.57 -11.19
CA THR A 183 9.11 -15.96 -11.55
C THR A 183 10.30 -16.57 -10.80
N ALA A 184 10.96 -15.88 -9.86
CA ALA A 184 12.12 -16.47 -9.17
C ALA A 184 12.23 -16.11 -7.68
N ASP A 185 12.39 -17.18 -6.90
CA ASP A 185 13.00 -17.33 -5.58
C ASP A 185 12.41 -16.73 -4.32
N GLY A 186 12.12 -17.66 -3.40
CA GLY A 186 12.45 -17.54 -1.98
C GLY A 186 11.31 -17.12 -1.07
N PRO A 187 11.00 -15.83 -0.89
CA PRO A 187 10.04 -15.39 0.14
C PRO A 187 8.58 -15.28 -0.36
N ASP A 188 8.34 -15.07 -1.67
CA ASP A 188 7.03 -14.64 -2.22
C ASP A 188 5.97 -15.75 -2.36
N LEU A 189 6.34 -17.00 -2.13
CA LEU A 189 5.41 -18.13 -2.06
C LEU A 189 4.44 -18.03 -0.83
N MET A 190 4.65 -17.06 0.07
CA MET A 190 3.82 -16.79 1.26
C MET A 190 2.58 -15.93 0.97
N ILE A 191 2.50 -15.26 -0.18
CA ILE A 191 1.52 -14.19 -0.43
C ILE A 191 0.18 -14.73 -0.97
N SER A 192 0.21 -15.85 -1.70
CA SER A 192 -1.00 -16.52 -2.21
C SER A 192 -0.83 -18.03 -2.27
N VAL A 193 -1.68 -18.74 -1.52
CA VAL A 193 -1.75 -20.21 -1.51
C VAL A 193 -2.05 -20.77 -2.91
N ASP A 194 -2.88 -20.08 -3.69
CA ASP A 194 -3.20 -20.52 -5.06
C ASP A 194 -2.04 -20.31 -6.02
N MET A 195 -1.27 -19.23 -5.85
CA MET A 195 -0.08 -18.98 -6.66
C MET A 195 1.02 -20.00 -6.36
N LEU A 196 1.24 -20.33 -5.08
CA LEU A 196 2.13 -21.41 -4.63
C LEU A 196 1.74 -22.73 -5.28
N LEU A 197 0.48 -23.15 -5.16
CA LEU A 197 0.02 -24.42 -5.73
C LEU A 197 0.15 -24.44 -7.25
N LYS A 198 -0.21 -23.36 -7.95
CA LYS A 198 -0.03 -23.24 -9.41
C LYS A 198 1.44 -23.35 -9.83
N LYS A 199 2.37 -22.77 -9.07
CA LYS A 199 3.81 -22.91 -9.33
C LYS A 199 4.25 -24.35 -9.12
N CYS A 200 3.87 -24.98 -8.01
CA CYS A 200 4.19 -26.39 -7.74
C CYS A 200 3.60 -27.35 -8.80
N ASP A 201 2.38 -27.09 -9.27
CA ASP A 201 1.73 -27.88 -10.33
C ASP A 201 2.49 -27.79 -11.68
N LYS A 202 3.15 -26.65 -11.97
CA LYS A 202 3.97 -26.45 -13.18
C LYS A 202 5.38 -27.03 -13.07
N LEU A 203 5.83 -27.32 -11.86
CA LEU A 203 7.14 -27.88 -11.58
C LEU A 203 7.06 -29.42 -11.50
N LYS A 204 8.22 -30.08 -11.39
CA LYS A 204 8.32 -31.54 -11.26
C LYS A 204 7.61 -32.14 -10.04
N TYR A 205 7.23 -31.31 -9.06
CA TYR A 205 6.61 -31.73 -7.80
C TYR A 205 5.15 -32.19 -7.96
N SER A 206 4.49 -31.84 -9.06
CA SER A 206 3.10 -32.22 -9.37
C SER A 206 2.83 -33.73 -9.27
N ASN A 207 3.86 -34.57 -9.44
CA ASN A 207 3.75 -36.03 -9.38
C ASN A 207 4.04 -36.63 -7.99
N LEU A 208 4.58 -35.87 -7.04
CA LEU A 208 4.93 -36.38 -5.72
C LEU A 208 3.67 -36.73 -4.90
N PRO A 209 3.58 -37.94 -4.31
CA PRO A 209 2.42 -38.35 -3.51
C PRO A 209 2.16 -37.43 -2.30
N GLU A 210 3.22 -37.04 -1.60
CA GLU A 210 3.14 -36.14 -0.44
C GLU A 210 2.64 -34.75 -0.84
N TYR A 211 3.13 -34.20 -1.96
CA TYR A 211 2.64 -32.94 -2.50
C TYR A 211 1.14 -33.02 -2.83
N LYS A 212 0.70 -34.08 -3.53
CA LYS A 212 -0.71 -34.30 -3.86
C LYS A 212 -1.58 -34.38 -2.61
N TYR A 213 -1.11 -35.03 -1.55
CA TYR A 213 -1.82 -35.11 -0.27
C TYR A 213 -2.06 -33.72 0.33
N HIS A 214 -1.00 -32.94 0.54
CA HIS A 214 -1.11 -31.60 1.16
C HIS A 214 -1.89 -30.62 0.28
N ARG A 215 -1.68 -30.65 -1.04
CA ARG A 215 -2.46 -29.88 -2.02
C ARG A 215 -3.97 -30.16 -1.92
N ASN A 216 -4.34 -31.44 -1.86
CA ASN A 216 -5.74 -31.84 -1.76
C ASN A 216 -6.35 -31.42 -0.42
N ASN A 217 -5.59 -31.50 0.69
CA ASN A 217 -6.05 -30.99 1.99
C ASN A 217 -6.31 -29.49 1.96
N ILE A 218 -5.41 -28.70 1.34
CA ILE A 218 -5.62 -27.26 1.16
C ILE A 218 -6.90 -26.99 0.37
N GLN A 219 -7.12 -27.67 -0.75
CA GLN A 219 -8.34 -27.51 -1.55
C GLN A 219 -9.60 -27.88 -0.77
N ARG A 220 -9.54 -28.96 0.03
CA ARG A 220 -10.65 -29.36 0.90
C ARG A 220 -10.93 -28.32 1.98
N LEU A 221 -9.91 -27.80 2.65
CA LEU A 221 -10.06 -26.81 3.72
C LEU A 221 -10.65 -25.49 3.22
N LYS A 222 -10.39 -25.09 1.98
CA LYS A 222 -11.00 -23.90 1.36
C LYS A 222 -12.52 -23.97 1.28
N VAL A 223 -13.06 -25.15 0.96
CA VAL A 223 -14.51 -25.36 0.77
C VAL A 223 -15.23 -25.85 2.02
N MET A 224 -14.50 -26.21 3.08
CA MET A 224 -15.12 -26.63 4.34
C MET A 224 -15.77 -25.45 5.08
N ASP A 225 -16.92 -25.72 5.69
CA ASP A 225 -17.62 -24.78 6.56
C ASP A 225 -16.99 -24.83 7.96
N LEU A 226 -16.05 -23.90 8.20
CA LEU A 226 -15.27 -23.77 9.42
C LEU A 226 -15.11 -22.28 9.74
N GLU A 227 -14.91 -21.96 11.01
CA GLU A 227 -14.55 -20.62 11.43
C GLU A 227 -13.28 -20.14 10.70
N GLU A 228 -13.32 -18.92 10.18
CA GLU A 228 -12.27 -18.36 9.31
C GLU A 228 -10.88 -18.37 9.95
N SER A 229 -10.80 -18.11 11.26
CA SER A 229 -9.54 -18.13 12.03
C SER A 229 -8.92 -19.54 12.11
N VAL A 230 -9.77 -20.57 12.22
CA VAL A 230 -9.37 -21.98 12.28
C VAL A 230 -8.97 -22.46 10.88
N LYS A 231 -9.78 -22.11 9.87
CA LYS A 231 -9.52 -22.42 8.46
C LYS A 231 -8.16 -21.88 8.01
N LYS A 232 -7.86 -20.60 8.30
CA LYS A 232 -6.57 -19.96 7.98
C LYS A 232 -5.38 -20.69 8.61
N ARG A 233 -5.50 -21.09 9.87
CA ARG A 233 -4.44 -21.82 10.59
C ARG A 233 -4.15 -23.17 9.95
N LEU A 234 -5.18 -23.96 9.69
CA LEU A 234 -5.04 -25.29 9.09
C LEU A 234 -4.46 -25.23 7.68
N ILE A 235 -4.91 -24.26 6.86
CA ILE A 235 -4.35 -24.05 5.52
C ILE A 235 -2.86 -23.67 5.61
N ARG A 236 -2.49 -22.79 6.55
CA ARG A 236 -1.09 -22.42 6.75
C ARG A 236 -0.23 -23.62 7.13
N ASP A 237 -0.72 -24.48 8.02
CA ASP A 237 0.04 -25.66 8.46
C ASP A 237 0.29 -26.64 7.29
N GLU A 238 -0.70 -26.82 6.40
CA GLU A 238 -0.53 -27.60 5.17
C GLU A 238 0.43 -26.93 4.16
N VAL A 239 0.38 -25.60 4.04
CA VAL A 239 1.31 -24.83 3.19
C VAL A 239 2.76 -25.01 3.66
N VAL A 240 3.01 -25.01 4.97
CA VAL A 240 4.36 -25.28 5.53
C VAL A 240 4.86 -26.67 5.10
N GLN A 241 4.00 -27.67 5.02
CA GLN A 241 4.38 -29.00 4.53
C GLN A 241 4.70 -29.01 3.03
N VAL A 242 3.95 -28.25 2.22
CA VAL A 242 4.30 -28.08 0.79
C VAL A 242 5.69 -27.43 0.64
N TYR A 243 6.02 -26.47 1.50
CA TYR A 243 7.34 -25.85 1.53
C TYR A 243 8.46 -26.80 1.99
N SER A 244 8.21 -27.65 2.98
CA SER A 244 9.23 -28.57 3.48
C SER A 244 9.68 -29.56 2.41
N ILE A 245 8.77 -30.00 1.53
CA ILE A 245 9.09 -30.83 0.35
C ILE A 245 10.10 -30.11 -0.56
N PHE A 246 9.91 -28.80 -0.79
CA PHE A 246 10.82 -28.00 -1.62
C PHE A 246 12.21 -27.89 -0.97
N VAL A 247 12.27 -27.58 0.32
CA VAL A 247 13.53 -27.44 1.07
C VAL A 247 14.26 -28.77 1.16
N MET A 248 13.55 -29.88 1.35
CA MET A 248 14.15 -31.22 1.36
C MET A 248 14.70 -31.61 -0.01
N GLU A 249 14.01 -31.28 -1.10
CA GLU A 249 14.51 -31.60 -2.44
C GLU A 249 15.70 -30.72 -2.84
N SER A 250 15.70 -29.44 -2.49
CA SER A 250 16.85 -28.55 -2.74
C SER A 250 18.09 -28.96 -1.95
N THR A 251 17.92 -29.38 -0.68
CA THR A 251 19.01 -29.92 0.13
C THR A 251 19.50 -31.29 -0.37
N ASN A 252 18.61 -32.19 -0.79
CA ASN A 252 19.00 -33.46 -1.40
C ASN A 252 19.75 -33.28 -2.72
N LEU A 253 19.32 -32.34 -3.57
CA LEU A 253 20.01 -32.00 -4.82
C LEU A 253 21.40 -31.42 -4.55
N ARG A 254 21.52 -30.54 -3.55
CA ARG A 254 22.82 -30.02 -3.10
C ARG A 254 23.75 -31.14 -2.64
N GLY A 255 23.27 -32.04 -1.77
CA GLY A 255 24.05 -33.18 -1.29
C GLY A 255 24.43 -34.17 -2.40
N ALA A 256 23.56 -34.39 -3.38
CA ALA A 256 23.88 -35.22 -4.55
C ALA A 256 24.97 -34.58 -5.43
N ARG A 257 24.91 -33.27 -5.62
CA ARG A 257 25.91 -32.49 -6.38
C ARG A 257 27.26 -32.48 -5.68
N GLU A 258 27.29 -32.30 -4.37
CA GLU A 258 28.51 -32.36 -3.55
C GLU A 258 29.18 -33.74 -3.66
N LYS A 259 28.41 -34.83 -3.58
CA LYS A 259 28.94 -36.19 -3.78
C LYS A 259 29.47 -36.42 -5.19
N GLN A 260 28.79 -35.91 -6.22
CA GLN A 260 29.29 -35.99 -7.60
C GLN A 260 30.61 -35.24 -7.76
N LEU A 261 30.70 -34.03 -7.20
CA LEU A 261 31.92 -33.23 -7.20
C LEU A 261 33.07 -33.98 -6.52
N GLU A 262 32.82 -34.56 -5.34
CA GLU A 262 33.80 -35.38 -4.61
C GLU A 262 34.29 -36.57 -5.45
N CYS A 263 33.38 -37.31 -6.12
CA CYS A 263 33.77 -38.40 -7.01
C CYS A 263 34.70 -37.94 -8.14
N LYS A 264 34.40 -36.81 -8.78
CA LYS A 264 35.22 -36.29 -9.89
C LYS A 264 36.59 -35.77 -9.43
N VAL A 265 36.64 -35.16 -8.25
CA VAL A 265 37.91 -34.77 -7.62
C VAL A 265 38.76 -36.00 -7.31
N ASN A 266 38.16 -37.05 -6.76
CA ASN A 266 38.87 -38.31 -6.51
C ASN A 266 39.40 -38.94 -7.80
N SER A 267 38.66 -38.88 -8.90
CA SER A 267 39.16 -39.33 -10.21
C SER A 267 40.41 -38.57 -10.66
N LEU A 268 40.46 -37.24 -10.47
CA LEU A 268 41.67 -36.46 -10.74
C LEU A 268 42.84 -36.83 -9.82
N VAL A 269 42.57 -37.07 -8.53
CA VAL A 269 43.58 -37.54 -7.57
C VAL A 269 44.15 -38.90 -7.98
N ASP A 270 43.30 -39.83 -8.41
CA ASP A 270 43.72 -41.15 -8.88
C ASP A 270 44.65 -41.05 -10.10
N VAL A 271 44.33 -40.17 -11.05
CA VAL A 271 45.20 -39.91 -12.22
C VAL A 271 46.55 -39.34 -11.78
N LEU A 272 46.56 -38.36 -10.88
CA LEU A 272 47.81 -37.81 -10.33
C LEU A 272 48.65 -38.87 -9.61
N CYS A 273 48.02 -39.76 -8.84
CA CYS A 273 48.68 -40.88 -8.18
C CYS A 273 49.29 -41.85 -9.18
N LYS A 274 48.61 -42.17 -10.29
CA LYS A 274 49.16 -43.01 -11.36
C LYS A 274 50.39 -42.37 -12.01
N ILE A 275 50.30 -41.09 -12.39
CA ILE A 275 51.42 -40.33 -12.98
C ILE A 275 52.62 -40.31 -12.02
N LYS A 276 52.36 -40.09 -10.72
CA LYS A 276 53.40 -40.12 -9.69
C LYS A 276 54.07 -41.50 -9.60
N ASN A 277 53.29 -42.58 -9.52
CA ASN A 277 53.83 -43.94 -9.41
C ASN A 277 54.67 -44.31 -10.64
N ASP A 278 54.22 -43.95 -11.85
CA ASP A 278 54.98 -44.19 -13.08
C ASP A 278 56.31 -43.44 -13.08
N ALA A 279 56.31 -42.19 -12.63
CA ALA A 279 57.53 -41.39 -12.50
C ALA A 279 58.50 -41.98 -11.46
N GLU A 280 58.00 -42.42 -10.29
CA GLU A 280 58.81 -43.01 -9.22
C GLU A 280 59.40 -44.38 -9.62
N GLU A 281 58.69 -45.15 -10.45
CA GLU A 281 59.16 -46.42 -11.00
C GLU A 281 60.08 -46.26 -12.22
N GLY A 282 60.34 -45.02 -12.66
CA GLY A 282 61.16 -44.72 -13.83
C GLY A 282 60.54 -45.17 -15.16
N ARG A 283 59.21 -45.36 -15.19
CA ARG A 283 58.46 -45.67 -16.41
C ARG A 283 58.30 -44.41 -17.26
N GLU A 284 58.21 -44.59 -18.57
CA GLU A 284 57.86 -43.50 -19.47
C GLU A 284 56.42 -43.07 -19.21
N ILE A 285 56.19 -41.78 -18.96
CA ILE A 285 54.85 -41.25 -18.69
C ILE A 285 54.12 -41.09 -20.01
N ALA A 286 53.19 -41.99 -20.30
CA ALA A 286 52.30 -41.91 -21.46
C ALA A 286 51.24 -40.80 -21.25
N ALA A 287 51.64 -39.54 -21.38
CA ALA A 287 50.81 -38.37 -21.05
C ALA A 287 49.45 -38.34 -21.75
N TYR A 288 49.37 -38.88 -22.97
CA TYR A 288 48.12 -38.98 -23.73
C TYR A 288 47.12 -40.00 -23.16
N GLU A 289 47.57 -41.01 -22.42
CA GLU A 289 46.68 -41.99 -21.76
C GLU A 289 45.97 -41.37 -20.57
N TYR A 290 46.62 -40.42 -19.89
CA TYR A 290 46.05 -39.68 -18.76
C TYR A 290 45.19 -38.47 -19.19
N LEU A 291 45.42 -37.97 -20.40
CA LEU A 291 44.81 -36.74 -20.89
C LEU A 291 43.28 -36.82 -20.97
N GLU A 292 42.74 -37.95 -21.43
CA GLU A 292 41.28 -38.17 -21.53
C GLU A 292 40.61 -38.13 -20.15
N ASP A 293 41.19 -38.82 -19.16
CA ASP A 293 40.68 -38.86 -17.79
C ASP A 293 40.69 -37.48 -17.13
N VAL A 294 41.77 -36.70 -17.34
CA VAL A 294 41.88 -35.32 -16.83
C VAL A 294 40.90 -34.40 -17.54
N ALA A 295 40.77 -34.49 -18.86
CA ALA A 295 39.85 -33.65 -19.62
C ALA A 295 38.39 -33.93 -19.23
N SER A 296 37.99 -35.21 -19.19
CA SER A 296 36.64 -35.62 -18.80
C SER A 296 36.31 -35.20 -17.37
N SER A 297 37.17 -35.52 -16.39
CA SER A 297 36.91 -35.19 -14.99
C SER A 297 36.91 -33.67 -14.75
N SER A 298 37.78 -32.90 -15.42
CA SER A 298 37.80 -31.45 -15.30
C SER A 298 36.60 -30.79 -15.99
N GLY A 299 36.14 -31.36 -17.11
CA GLY A 299 34.93 -30.91 -17.81
C GLY A 299 33.67 -31.15 -16.99
N ASP A 300 33.54 -32.33 -16.37
CA ASP A 300 32.42 -32.65 -15.47
C ASP A 300 32.40 -31.72 -14.25
N ILE A 301 33.58 -31.42 -13.67
CA ILE A 301 33.69 -30.45 -12.58
C ILE A 301 33.25 -29.06 -13.04
N LEU A 302 33.70 -28.61 -14.21
CA LEU A 302 33.30 -27.33 -14.79
C LEU A 302 31.78 -27.24 -14.93
N GLU A 303 31.12 -28.26 -15.46
CA GLU A 303 29.66 -28.28 -15.66
C GLU A 303 28.90 -28.25 -14.31
N LEU A 304 29.42 -28.95 -13.29
CA LEU A 304 28.84 -28.96 -11.95
C LEU A 304 28.94 -27.60 -11.24
N VAL A 305 30.03 -26.87 -11.46
CA VAL A 305 30.31 -25.58 -10.78
C VAL A 305 29.89 -24.34 -11.58
N GLU A 306 29.67 -24.44 -12.90
CA GLU A 306 29.24 -23.32 -13.76
C GLU A 306 27.88 -22.73 -13.33
N ASN A 307 27.05 -23.56 -12.69
CA ASN A 307 25.73 -23.20 -12.17
C ASN A 307 25.73 -23.00 -10.64
N MET A 308 26.90 -22.76 -10.04
CA MET A 308 27.04 -22.33 -8.64
C MET A 308 27.32 -20.83 -8.61
N ASP A 309 26.81 -20.14 -7.59
CA ASP A 309 27.26 -18.77 -7.30
C ASP A 309 28.70 -18.84 -6.79
N LEU A 310 29.63 -18.39 -7.62
CA LEU A 310 31.06 -18.29 -7.31
C LEU A 310 31.43 -16.82 -7.05
N GLU A 311 32.29 -16.56 -6.07
CA GLU A 311 32.78 -15.21 -5.76
C GLU A 311 33.67 -14.68 -6.91
N SER A 312 34.47 -15.56 -7.52
CA SER A 312 35.40 -15.20 -8.59
C SER A 312 35.02 -15.84 -9.92
N LYS A 313 34.28 -15.09 -10.74
CA LYS A 313 34.02 -15.44 -12.16
C LYS A 313 35.32 -15.58 -12.98
N ALA A 314 36.43 -15.02 -12.50
CA ALA A 314 37.73 -15.12 -13.15
C ALA A 314 38.32 -16.54 -13.07
N TYR A 315 38.17 -17.24 -11.94
CA TYR A 315 38.64 -18.63 -11.80
C TYR A 315 37.82 -19.59 -12.66
N LEU A 316 36.50 -19.40 -12.74
CA LEU A 316 35.63 -20.17 -13.62
C LEU A 316 36.01 -19.98 -15.10
N SER A 317 36.24 -18.72 -15.52
CA SER A 317 36.68 -18.40 -16.88
C SER A 317 38.04 -19.02 -17.21
N GLN A 318 38.96 -19.02 -16.23
CA GLN A 318 40.26 -19.66 -16.38
C GLN A 318 40.14 -21.18 -16.53
N LEU A 319 39.31 -21.85 -15.71
CA LEU A 319 39.05 -23.28 -15.83
C LEU A 319 38.44 -23.62 -17.20
N LYS A 320 37.47 -22.84 -17.66
CA LYS A 320 36.83 -23.01 -18.97
C LYS A 320 37.83 -22.94 -20.13
N MET A 321 38.75 -21.97 -20.10
CA MET A 321 39.81 -21.87 -21.10
C MET A 321 40.76 -23.07 -21.04
N LYS A 322 41.10 -23.55 -19.84
CA LYS A 322 42.05 -24.65 -19.63
C LYS A 322 41.47 -26.01 -20.05
N VAL A 323 40.19 -26.26 -19.77
CA VAL A 323 39.47 -27.45 -20.26
C VAL A 323 39.40 -27.44 -21.79
N ALA A 324 39.05 -26.31 -22.41
CA ALA A 324 39.04 -26.19 -23.87
C ALA A 324 40.43 -26.41 -24.51
N ALA A 325 41.51 -25.97 -23.85
CA ALA A 325 42.87 -26.24 -24.31
C ALA A 325 43.22 -27.74 -24.22
N LEU A 326 42.83 -28.43 -23.15
CA LEU A 326 43.01 -29.89 -23.03
C LEU A 326 42.27 -30.66 -24.13
N GLU A 327 41.04 -30.24 -24.46
CA GLU A 327 40.27 -30.85 -25.56
C GLU A 327 40.97 -30.65 -26.92
N GLN A 328 41.59 -29.49 -27.15
CA GLN A 328 42.38 -29.25 -28.36
C GLN A 328 43.63 -30.11 -28.43
N ILE A 329 44.32 -30.33 -27.31
CA ILE A 329 45.49 -31.24 -27.24
C ILE A 329 45.04 -32.69 -27.48
N HIS A 330 43.90 -33.10 -26.88
CA HIS A 330 43.34 -34.44 -27.06
C HIS A 330 42.98 -34.71 -28.52
N ASN A 331 42.37 -33.71 -29.19
CA ASN A 331 42.05 -33.77 -30.61
C ASN A 331 43.25 -33.59 -31.56
N ARG A 332 44.48 -33.50 -31.01
CA ARG A 332 45.73 -33.26 -31.76
C ARG A 332 45.70 -32.00 -32.64
N SER A 333 44.93 -31.01 -32.22
CA SER A 333 44.82 -29.71 -32.89
C SER A 333 45.70 -28.62 -32.24
N SER A 334 46.52 -28.99 -31.26
CA SER A 334 47.47 -28.12 -30.55
C SER A 334 48.82 -28.83 -30.41
N ASP A 335 49.91 -28.06 -30.52
CA ASP A 335 51.29 -28.53 -30.31
C ASP A 335 51.74 -28.42 -28.83
N GLU A 336 50.84 -28.04 -27.92
CA GLU A 336 51.14 -27.93 -26.50
C GLU A 336 51.43 -29.30 -25.86
N GLU A 337 52.39 -29.35 -24.93
CA GLU A 337 52.71 -30.56 -24.19
C GLU A 337 51.57 -30.98 -23.25
N PRO A 338 51.10 -32.25 -23.28
CA PRO A 338 49.93 -32.68 -22.52
C PRO A 338 50.10 -32.61 -21.00
N LEU A 339 51.27 -33.00 -20.48
CA LEU A 339 51.56 -33.07 -19.04
C LEU A 339 51.48 -31.69 -18.35
N PRO A 340 52.19 -30.64 -18.84
CA PRO A 340 52.04 -29.29 -18.30
C PRO A 340 50.62 -28.74 -18.39
N ALA A 341 49.90 -29.02 -19.49
CA ALA A 341 48.53 -28.58 -19.67
C ALA A 341 47.56 -29.24 -18.67
N MET A 342 47.73 -30.54 -18.42
CA MET A 342 46.97 -31.31 -17.42
C MET A 342 47.17 -30.73 -16.02
N PHE A 343 48.42 -30.52 -15.58
CA PHE A 343 48.70 -29.95 -14.27
C PHE A 343 48.16 -28.53 -14.13
N SER A 344 48.31 -27.70 -15.17
CA SER A 344 47.76 -26.35 -15.17
C SER A 344 46.23 -26.33 -15.05
N THR A 345 45.56 -27.31 -15.65
CA THR A 345 44.10 -27.44 -15.56
C THR A 345 43.66 -27.93 -14.18
N ILE A 346 44.37 -28.91 -13.60
CA ILE A 346 44.08 -29.38 -12.24
C ILE A 346 44.32 -28.27 -11.20
N GLU A 347 45.32 -27.41 -11.41
CA GLU A 347 45.52 -26.22 -10.57
C GLU A 347 44.36 -25.22 -10.69
N ALA A 348 43.79 -25.04 -11.90
CA ALA A 348 42.61 -24.22 -12.10
C ALA A 348 41.37 -24.84 -11.42
N VAL A 349 41.19 -26.16 -11.49
CA VAL A 349 40.15 -26.90 -10.75
C VAL A 349 40.29 -26.62 -9.25
N LYS A 350 41.50 -26.73 -8.70
CA LYS A 350 41.77 -26.46 -7.28
C LYS A 350 41.34 -25.05 -6.87
N LYS A 351 41.67 -24.02 -7.65
CA LYS A 351 41.29 -22.63 -7.37
C LYS A 351 39.78 -22.42 -7.37
N VAL A 352 39.06 -23.08 -8.28
CA VAL A 352 37.59 -23.04 -8.32
C VAL A 352 36.98 -23.75 -7.10
N LEU A 353 37.52 -24.90 -6.71
CA LEU A 353 37.04 -25.62 -5.50
C LEU A 353 37.31 -24.84 -4.21
N GLU A 354 38.44 -24.14 -4.10
CA GLU A 354 38.73 -23.26 -2.97
C GLU A 354 37.69 -22.13 -2.85
N ASP A 355 37.21 -21.59 -3.99
CA ASP A 355 36.16 -20.59 -4.05
C ASP A 355 34.80 -21.15 -3.59
N VAL A 356 34.44 -22.35 -4.08
CA VAL A 356 33.22 -23.07 -3.65
C VAL A 356 33.22 -23.31 -2.13
N CYS A 357 34.34 -23.74 -1.56
CA CYS A 357 34.46 -24.00 -0.13
C CYS A 357 34.32 -22.73 0.74
N ARG A 358 34.83 -21.58 0.27
CA ARG A 358 34.72 -20.30 1.00
C ARG A 358 33.28 -19.82 1.12
N ILE A 359 32.49 -20.00 0.07
CA ILE A 359 31.08 -19.62 0.03
C ILE A 359 30.26 -20.50 0.98
N GLN A 360 30.59 -21.79 1.03
CA GLN A 360 29.91 -22.74 1.92
C GLN A 360 30.27 -22.56 3.41
N GLY A 361 31.46 -22.02 3.73
CA GLY A 361 31.90 -21.76 5.10
C GLY A 361 31.39 -20.44 5.71
N ASN A 362 30.84 -19.54 4.90
CA ASN A 362 30.29 -18.24 5.32
C ASN A 362 28.75 -18.20 5.39
N SER A 363 28.07 -19.34 5.16
CA SER A 363 26.60 -19.47 5.17
C SER A 363 26.05 -19.92 6.53
#